data_AF-A0A0D0DFJ2-F1
#
_entry.id   AF-A0A0D0DFJ2-F1
#
_cell.length_a   1.000
_cell.length_b   1.000
_cell.length_c   1.000
_cell.angle_alpha   90.00
_cell.angle_beta   90.00
_cell.angle_gamma   90.00
#
_symmetry.space_group_name_H-M   'P 1'
#
loop_
_entity.id
_entity.type
_entity.pdbx_description
1 polymer ?
#
loop_
_entity_poly.entity_id
_entity_poly.type
_entity_poly.pdbx_seq_one_letter_code
_entity_poly.pdbx_strand_id
1 'polypeptide(L)'
;MHRLSPPWFSALVALVFALIGSAHDDDHSGQIPLGYVKYPYQAVYPGDNEVTDDSIFSGITTFARLPWVQCLGKDRDAAFDIAFIGAPFDTGTSYRPGARFGPAGIRAGSRRLTLYGGYNVPLEVNPFLSGLKIVDCGDIPVTPYDNKFAIQQIENGHKELLHMPAFSPLGNDSLTGKLLAPIPLDGKNHPRLVTLEGDHTIVLPLLR
;
A
#
# COMPACT_ATOMS: atom_id res chain seq x y z
N MET A 1 -71.94 -26.63 47.61
CA MET A 1 -71.43 -27.03 46.28
C MET A 1 -70.01 -26.51 46.13
N HIS A 2 -69.01 -27.31 46.50
CA HIS A 2 -67.60 -27.06 46.15
C HIS A 2 -66.96 -28.44 45.93
N ARG A 3 -66.71 -28.79 44.65
CA ARG A 3 -65.97 -29.99 44.28
C ARG A 3 -64.48 -29.70 44.48
N LEU A 4 -63.88 -30.33 45.47
CA LEU A 4 -62.44 -30.40 45.66
C LEU A 4 -61.85 -31.21 44.49
N SER A 5 -60.96 -30.60 43.71
CA SER A 5 -60.15 -31.30 42.71
C SER A 5 -59.13 -32.19 43.41
N PRO A 6 -58.82 -33.39 42.87
CA PRO A 6 -57.92 -34.31 43.53
C PRO A 6 -56.45 -33.88 43.42
N PRO A 7 -55.62 -34.12 44.45
CA PRO A 7 -54.29 -33.52 44.61
C PRO A 7 -53.23 -33.98 43.59
N TRP A 8 -53.51 -35.01 42.80
CA TRP A 8 -52.60 -35.51 41.76
C TRP A 8 -52.58 -34.63 40.51
N PHE A 9 -53.62 -33.82 40.27
CA PHE A 9 -53.69 -32.96 39.08
C PHE A 9 -52.67 -31.82 39.15
N SER A 10 -52.46 -31.24 40.33
CA SER A 10 -51.46 -30.18 40.55
C SER A 10 -50.03 -30.70 40.47
N ALA A 11 -49.78 -31.94 40.90
CA ALA A 11 -48.47 -32.57 40.82
C ALA A 11 -48.07 -32.91 39.38
N LEU A 12 -49.02 -33.36 38.56
CA LEU A 12 -48.79 -33.67 37.14
C LEU A 12 -48.51 -32.41 36.32
N VAL A 13 -49.22 -31.32 36.59
CA VAL A 13 -48.95 -30.02 35.95
C VAL A 13 -47.57 -29.49 36.34
N ALA A 14 -47.19 -29.57 37.62
CA ALA A 14 -45.87 -29.13 38.07
C ALA A 14 -44.73 -29.94 37.43
N LEU A 15 -44.90 -31.26 37.24
CA LEU A 15 -43.91 -32.11 36.59
C LEU A 15 -43.76 -31.79 35.10
N VAL A 16 -44.87 -31.47 34.41
CA VAL A 16 -44.85 -31.03 33.01
C VAL A 16 -44.14 -29.68 32.87
N PHE A 17 -44.38 -28.71 33.76
CA PHE A 17 -43.66 -27.44 33.74
C PHE A 17 -42.16 -27.59 34.06
N ALA A 18 -41.78 -28.49 34.96
CA ALA A 18 -40.37 -28.77 35.24
C ALA A 18 -39.64 -29.43 34.06
N LEU A 19 -40.33 -30.32 33.32
CA LEU A 19 -39.78 -30.96 32.11
C LEU A 19 -39.70 -29.98 30.92
N ILE A 20 -40.63 -29.03 30.79
CA ILE A 20 -40.55 -27.97 29.77
C ILE A 20 -39.44 -26.96 30.11
N GLY A 21 -39.23 -26.64 31.39
CA GLY A 21 -38.14 -25.77 31.83
C GLY A 21 -36.75 -26.33 31.54
N SER A 22 -36.57 -27.66 31.69
CA SER A 22 -35.30 -28.33 31.38
C SER A 22 -35.05 -28.57 29.89
N ALA A 23 -36.06 -28.39 29.02
CA ALA A 23 -35.92 -28.51 27.57
C ALA A 23 -35.50 -27.19 26.90
N HIS A 24 -35.36 -26.10 27.67
CA HIS A 24 -34.94 -24.78 27.19
C HIS A 24 -33.49 -24.41 27.56
N ASP A 25 -32.69 -25.37 28.05
CA ASP A 25 -31.29 -25.12 28.44
C ASP A 25 -30.25 -25.60 27.41
N ASP A 26 -30.69 -26.14 26.28
CA ASP A 26 -29.80 -26.58 25.20
C ASP A 26 -30.12 -25.83 23.90
N ASP A 27 -29.30 -24.81 23.61
CA ASP A 27 -28.64 -24.61 22.29
C ASP A 27 -28.25 -23.13 22.04
N HIS A 28 -27.49 -22.53 22.95
CA HIS A 28 -26.77 -21.28 22.66
C HIS A 28 -25.31 -21.51 22.22
N SER A 29 -24.86 -22.77 22.12
CA SER A 29 -23.49 -23.09 21.73
C SER A 29 -23.27 -23.15 20.21
N GLY A 30 -24.35 -23.23 19.41
CA GLY A 30 -24.31 -23.33 17.95
C GLY A 30 -24.63 -22.05 17.17
N GLN A 31 -25.16 -21.00 17.82
CA GLN A 31 -25.50 -19.76 17.12
C GLN A 31 -24.26 -18.90 16.90
N ILE A 32 -23.58 -19.16 15.79
CA ILE A 32 -22.60 -18.25 15.23
C ILE A 32 -23.37 -17.13 14.52
N PRO A 33 -23.19 -15.85 14.88
CA PRO A 33 -23.86 -14.74 14.20
C PRO A 33 -23.66 -14.83 12.69
N LEU A 34 -24.70 -14.51 11.91
CA LEU A 34 -24.57 -14.43 10.45
C LEU A 34 -23.46 -13.39 10.13
N GLY A 35 -22.29 -13.86 9.68
CA GLY A 35 -21.09 -13.04 9.46
C GLY A 35 -19.88 -13.39 10.34
N TYR A 36 -20.01 -14.30 11.31
CA TYR A 36 -18.88 -14.78 12.10
C TYR A 36 -18.06 -15.78 11.28
N VAL A 37 -16.94 -15.31 10.73
CA VAL A 37 -15.94 -16.19 10.13
C VAL A 37 -15.22 -16.89 11.28
N LYS A 38 -15.47 -18.20 11.46
CA LYS A 38 -14.89 -19.02 12.55
C LYS A 38 -13.36 -18.98 12.60
N TYR A 39 -12.72 -18.65 11.48
CA TYR A 39 -11.32 -18.34 11.36
C TYR A 39 -11.21 -17.01 10.61
N PRO A 40 -11.26 -15.84 11.29
CA PRO A 40 -11.00 -14.58 10.60
C PRO A 40 -9.62 -14.72 9.95
N TYR A 41 -9.51 -14.34 8.68
CA TYR A 41 -8.21 -14.34 8.01
C TYR A 41 -7.29 -13.43 8.83
N GLN A 42 -6.36 -14.05 9.53
CA GLN A 42 -5.38 -13.32 10.32
C GLN A 42 -4.26 -12.99 9.35
N ALA A 43 -4.16 -11.71 9.00
CA ALA A 43 -3.07 -11.24 8.16
C ALA A 43 -1.76 -11.63 8.83
N VAL A 44 -0.99 -12.50 8.18
CA VAL A 44 0.37 -12.81 8.60
C VAL A 44 1.18 -11.58 8.21
N TYR A 45 1.55 -10.76 9.20
CA TYR A 45 2.48 -9.68 8.97
C TYR A 45 3.89 -10.28 8.85
N PRO A 46 4.70 -9.87 7.86
CA PRO A 46 6.12 -10.20 7.86
C PRO A 46 6.72 -9.67 9.17
N GLY A 47 7.30 -10.55 9.98
CA GLY A 47 7.77 -10.19 11.31
C GLY A 47 8.43 -11.36 11.99
N ASP A 48 9.47 -11.09 12.78
CA ASP A 48 10.20 -12.04 13.59
C ASP A 48 9.69 -12.09 15.05
N ASN A 49 8.56 -11.42 15.34
CA ASN A 49 8.03 -11.18 16.68
C ASN A 49 8.95 -10.29 17.54
N GLU A 50 9.82 -9.49 16.93
CA GLU A 50 10.58 -8.46 17.64
C GLU A 50 9.76 -7.17 17.83
N VAL A 51 10.27 -6.26 18.67
CA VAL A 51 9.66 -4.94 18.93
C VAL A 51 9.52 -4.10 17.65
N THR A 52 10.25 -4.46 16.59
CA THR A 52 10.25 -3.85 15.26
C THR A 52 9.28 -4.48 14.27
N ASP A 53 8.40 -5.41 14.70
CA ASP A 53 7.43 -6.07 13.82
C ASP A 53 6.67 -5.09 12.93
N ASP A 54 6.56 -5.44 11.65
CA ASP A 54 6.01 -4.59 10.59
C ASP A 54 4.49 -4.48 10.69
N SER A 55 3.97 -3.71 11.66
CA SER A 55 2.56 -3.33 11.67
C SER A 55 2.21 -2.47 10.45
N ILE A 56 1.05 -2.72 9.84
CA ILE A 56 0.53 -1.90 8.73
C ILE A 56 0.45 -0.41 9.06
N PHE A 57 0.39 -0.06 10.34
CA PHE A 57 0.23 1.31 10.83
C PHE A 57 1.51 1.90 11.47
N SER A 58 2.62 1.15 11.54
CA SER A 58 3.91 1.61 12.11
C SER A 58 5.03 1.73 11.06
N GLY A 59 6.18 2.28 11.46
CA GLY A 59 7.37 2.40 10.60
C GLY A 59 7.41 3.65 9.73
N ILE A 60 8.52 3.80 8.99
CA ILE A 60 8.77 4.94 8.11
C ILE A 60 7.76 4.91 6.95
N THR A 61 7.09 6.04 6.71
CA THR A 61 6.08 6.16 5.66
C THR A 61 6.73 6.44 4.31
N THR A 62 7.15 5.39 3.61
CA THR A 62 7.55 5.41 2.19
C THR A 62 6.43 4.90 1.29
N PHE A 63 6.53 5.15 -0.01
CA PHE A 63 5.64 4.57 -1.01
C PHE A 63 5.69 3.05 -0.92
N ALA A 64 4.54 2.42 -0.72
CA ALA A 64 4.39 0.97 -0.60
C ALA A 64 5.40 0.32 0.38
N ARG A 65 5.81 1.02 1.45
CA ARG A 65 6.87 0.54 2.38
C ARG A 65 8.16 0.11 1.67
N LEU A 66 8.46 0.68 0.51
CA LEU A 66 9.70 0.40 -0.20
C LEU A 66 10.90 0.90 0.62
N PRO A 67 12.09 0.30 0.41
CA PRO A 67 13.33 0.81 0.98
C PRO A 67 13.53 2.29 0.63
N TRP A 68 13.76 3.11 1.66
CA TRP A 68 14.11 4.52 1.48
C TRP A 68 15.58 4.64 1.10
N VAL A 69 15.87 5.43 0.07
CA VAL A 69 17.23 5.74 -0.38
C VAL A 69 17.34 7.26 -0.56
N GLN A 70 18.40 7.88 -0.05
CA GLN A 70 18.60 9.32 -0.23
C GLN A 70 19.27 9.62 -1.58
N CYS A 71 18.53 9.36 -2.67
CA CYS A 71 19.04 9.34 -4.04
C CYS A 71 19.65 10.68 -4.51
N LEU A 72 19.11 11.82 -4.05
CA LEU A 72 19.63 13.16 -4.38
C LEU A 72 20.66 13.68 -3.37
N GLY A 73 21.17 12.82 -2.48
CA GLY A 73 22.02 13.20 -1.37
C GLY A 73 23.20 12.26 -1.16
N LYS A 74 23.25 11.64 0.03
CA LYS A 74 24.36 10.78 0.46
C LYS A 74 24.42 9.45 -0.31
N ASP A 75 23.29 8.94 -0.77
CA ASP A 75 23.17 7.62 -1.41
C ASP A 75 23.06 7.75 -2.94
N ARG A 76 23.65 8.80 -3.53
CA ARG A 76 23.54 9.08 -4.98
C ARG A 76 24.10 7.98 -5.89
N ASP A 77 24.97 7.14 -5.36
CA ASP A 77 25.59 6.04 -6.11
C ASP A 77 24.78 4.73 -6.00
N ALA A 78 23.69 4.72 -5.24
CA ALA A 78 22.85 3.55 -5.08
C ALA A 78 22.00 3.33 -6.35
N ALA A 79 22.42 2.38 -7.19
CA ALA A 79 21.64 1.99 -8.37
C ALA A 79 20.29 1.35 -8.00
N PHE A 80 19.26 1.61 -8.80
CA PHE A 80 17.90 1.05 -8.71
C PHE A 80 17.31 0.90 -10.12
N ASP A 81 16.24 0.12 -10.27
CA ASP A 81 15.53 -0.05 -11.55
C ASP A 81 14.33 0.88 -11.66
N ILE A 82 13.66 1.11 -10.53
CA ILE A 82 12.49 1.98 -10.43
C ILE A 82 12.63 2.83 -9.17
N ALA A 83 12.46 4.15 -9.29
CA ALA A 83 12.42 5.06 -8.16
C ALA A 83 11.10 5.82 -8.11
N PHE A 84 10.48 5.79 -6.94
CA PHE A 84 9.41 6.72 -6.58
C PHE A 84 10.03 8.00 -6.04
N ILE A 85 9.63 9.15 -6.56
CA ILE A 85 10.14 10.46 -6.14
C ILE A 85 8.99 11.45 -6.06
N GLY A 86 8.85 12.19 -4.95
CA GLY A 86 7.84 13.22 -4.84
C GLY A 86 8.32 14.58 -5.35
N ALA A 87 7.39 15.36 -5.91
CA ALA A 87 7.62 16.73 -6.32
C ALA A 87 6.54 17.63 -5.69
N PRO A 88 6.70 18.04 -4.42
CA PRO A 88 5.66 18.72 -3.64
C PRO A 88 5.51 20.19 -4.07
N PHE A 89 4.88 20.42 -5.23
CA PHE A 89 4.70 21.73 -5.85
C PHE A 89 3.21 22.00 -6.17
N ASP A 90 2.70 23.17 -5.81
CA ASP A 90 1.34 23.60 -6.15
C ASP A 90 1.18 25.12 -6.40
N THR A 91 2.30 25.84 -6.50
CA THR A 91 2.27 27.31 -6.67
C THR A 91 1.96 27.72 -8.11
N GLY A 92 1.83 26.75 -9.03
CA GLY A 92 1.30 26.94 -10.39
C GLY A 92 -0.22 26.78 -10.48
N THR A 93 -0.89 26.38 -9.40
CA THR A 93 -2.33 26.10 -9.40
C THR A 93 -3.17 27.37 -9.54
N SER A 94 -4.21 27.32 -10.36
CA SER A 94 -5.09 28.46 -10.66
C SER A 94 -6.25 28.67 -9.67
N TYR A 95 -6.66 27.62 -8.92
CA TYR A 95 -7.85 27.69 -8.06
C TYR A 95 -7.61 27.20 -6.63
N ARG A 96 -7.41 25.89 -6.42
CA ARG A 96 -7.31 25.29 -5.08
C ARG A 96 -5.91 24.71 -4.84
N PRO A 97 -5.02 25.41 -4.10
CA PRO A 97 -3.74 24.84 -3.71
C PRO A 97 -3.94 23.71 -2.68
N GLY A 98 -2.87 22.96 -2.42
CA GLY A 98 -2.85 21.81 -1.51
C GLY A 98 -2.18 20.58 -2.11
N ALA A 99 -1.97 20.55 -3.42
CA ALA A 99 -1.34 19.42 -4.09
C ALA A 99 0.10 19.16 -3.62
N ARG A 100 0.79 20.16 -3.04
CA ARG A 100 2.12 19.98 -2.44
C ARG A 100 2.14 18.94 -1.31
N PHE A 101 1.00 18.65 -0.68
CA PHE A 101 0.87 17.60 0.34
C PHE A 101 0.53 16.22 -0.24
N GLY A 102 0.26 16.15 -1.55
CA GLY A 102 -0.07 14.94 -2.30
C GLY A 102 0.95 13.81 -2.11
N PRO A 103 2.27 14.03 -2.28
CA PRO A 103 3.27 12.98 -2.14
C PRO A 103 3.21 12.27 -0.78
N ALA A 104 3.10 13.02 0.31
CA ALA A 104 2.97 12.46 1.66
C ALA A 104 1.66 11.66 1.83
N GLY A 105 0.54 12.17 1.29
CA GLY A 105 -0.75 11.48 1.30
C GLY A 105 -0.74 10.17 0.50
N ILE A 106 -0.11 10.17 -0.68
CA ILE A 106 0.04 8.97 -1.52
C ILE A 106 0.86 7.91 -0.79
N ARG A 107 1.98 8.28 -0.16
CA ARG A 107 2.78 7.34 0.64
C ARG A 107 1.95 6.73 1.77
N ALA A 108 1.23 7.55 2.52
CA ALA A 108 0.35 7.08 3.58
C ALA A 108 -0.73 6.11 3.07
N GLY A 109 -1.36 6.39 1.93
CA GLY A 109 -2.37 5.52 1.31
C GLY A 109 -1.81 4.24 0.69
N SER A 110 -0.55 4.25 0.27
CA SER A 110 0.09 3.14 -0.45
C SER A 110 0.59 1.98 0.43
N ARG A 111 0.56 2.13 1.76
CA ARG A 111 1.16 1.19 2.74
C ARG A 111 0.73 -0.28 2.60
N ARG A 112 -0.43 -0.53 1.99
CA ARG A 112 -1.00 -1.87 1.80
C ARG A 112 -0.47 -2.61 0.56
N LEU A 113 0.21 -1.91 -0.35
CA LEU A 113 0.59 -2.45 -1.67
C LEU A 113 1.60 -3.59 -1.57
N THR A 114 2.64 -3.51 -0.74
CA THR A 114 3.63 -4.60 -0.59
C THR A 114 3.14 -5.81 0.21
N LEU A 115 2.13 -5.64 1.06
CA LEU A 115 1.69 -6.71 1.96
C LEU A 115 0.74 -7.70 1.26
N TYR A 116 -0.33 -7.18 0.64
CA TYR A 116 -1.32 -8.00 -0.07
C TYR A 116 -2.04 -7.26 -1.20
N GLY A 117 -1.77 -5.95 -1.38
CA GLY A 117 -2.40 -5.13 -2.42
C GLY A 117 -1.64 -5.04 -3.74
N GLY A 118 -0.49 -5.71 -3.86
CA GLY A 118 0.46 -5.50 -4.96
C GLY A 118 0.15 -6.29 -6.22
N TYR A 119 -0.63 -7.37 -6.10
CA TYR A 119 -0.98 -8.19 -7.24
C TYR A 119 -2.04 -7.50 -8.11
N ASN A 120 -1.69 -7.23 -9.36
CA ASN A 120 -2.61 -6.72 -10.36
C ASN A 120 -3.34 -7.89 -11.01
N VAL A 121 -4.64 -8.03 -10.75
CA VAL A 121 -5.45 -9.15 -11.26
C VAL A 121 -5.57 -9.13 -12.80
N PRO A 122 -5.94 -8.02 -13.46
CA PRO A 122 -6.04 -7.99 -14.92
C PRO A 122 -4.73 -8.31 -15.67
N LEU A 123 -3.58 -7.93 -15.10
CA LEU A 123 -2.26 -8.15 -15.72
C LEU A 123 -1.55 -9.39 -15.18
N GLU A 124 -2.17 -10.11 -14.24
CA GLU A 124 -1.63 -11.32 -13.59
C GLU A 124 -0.18 -11.17 -13.09
N VAL A 125 0.16 -9.98 -12.56
CA VAL A 125 1.54 -9.64 -12.18
C VAL A 125 1.58 -8.91 -10.84
N ASN A 126 2.61 -9.19 -10.05
CA ASN A 126 2.98 -8.38 -8.90
C ASN A 126 4.30 -7.64 -9.19
N PRO A 127 4.29 -6.32 -9.42
CA PRO A 127 5.50 -5.57 -9.76
C PRO A 127 6.53 -5.59 -8.63
N PHE A 128 6.10 -5.70 -7.36
CA PHE A 128 7.00 -5.76 -6.21
C PHE A 128 7.72 -7.10 -6.07
N LEU A 129 7.26 -8.15 -6.77
CA LEU A 129 7.89 -9.48 -6.81
C LEU A 129 8.59 -9.77 -8.15
N SER A 130 8.74 -8.75 -9.00
CA SER A 130 9.32 -8.89 -10.34
C SER A 130 10.84 -9.09 -10.37
N GLY A 131 11.51 -9.03 -9.22
CA GLY A 131 12.98 -9.06 -9.12
C GLY A 131 13.68 -7.74 -9.42
N LEU A 132 12.93 -6.69 -9.76
CA LEU A 132 13.47 -5.35 -9.94
C LEU A 132 13.79 -4.68 -8.61
N LYS A 133 14.85 -3.88 -8.57
CA LYS A 133 15.19 -3.05 -7.41
C LYS A 133 14.35 -1.76 -7.42
N ILE A 134 13.30 -1.74 -6.61
CA ILE A 134 12.35 -0.62 -6.51
C ILE A 134 12.59 0.13 -5.19
N VAL A 135 12.74 1.46 -5.24
CA VAL A 135 13.05 2.29 -4.06
C VAL A 135 12.15 3.53 -3.97
N ASP A 136 12.03 4.11 -2.78
CA ASP A 136 11.50 5.47 -2.58
C ASP A 136 12.66 6.44 -2.33
N CYS A 137 12.82 7.41 -3.23
CA CYS A 137 13.88 8.41 -3.20
C CYS A 137 13.53 9.65 -2.36
N GLY A 138 12.37 9.66 -1.67
CA GLY A 138 11.87 10.83 -0.95
C GLY A 138 11.36 11.90 -1.90
N ASP A 139 11.63 13.16 -1.60
CA ASP A 139 11.09 14.30 -2.35
C ASP A 139 12.21 15.18 -2.92
N ILE A 140 11.96 15.77 -4.09
CA ILE A 140 12.82 16.82 -4.63
C ILE A 140 12.65 18.07 -3.75
N PRO A 141 13.74 18.68 -3.26
CA PRO A 141 13.66 19.92 -2.51
C PRO A 141 13.23 21.06 -3.43
N VAL A 142 12.02 21.57 -3.24
CA VAL A 142 11.44 22.65 -4.04
C VAL A 142 11.17 23.88 -3.19
N THR A 143 11.51 25.05 -3.72
CA THR A 143 11.15 26.32 -3.07
C THR A 143 9.66 26.62 -3.22
N PRO A 144 8.99 27.15 -2.19
CA PRO A 144 7.60 27.61 -2.30
C PRO A 144 7.49 29.07 -2.78
N TYR A 145 8.60 29.77 -3.05
CA TYR A 145 8.62 31.22 -3.24
C TYR A 145 8.84 31.68 -4.69
N ASP A 146 9.54 30.88 -5.50
CA ASP A 146 9.84 31.20 -6.90
C ASP A 146 9.48 30.00 -7.77
N ASN A 147 8.42 30.16 -8.57
CA ASN A 147 7.92 29.10 -9.44
C ASN A 147 8.95 28.70 -10.50
N LYS A 148 9.70 29.66 -11.05
CA LYS A 148 10.68 29.38 -12.09
C LYS A 148 11.84 28.58 -11.51
N PHE A 149 12.31 28.96 -10.32
CA PHE A 149 13.37 28.23 -9.64
C PHE A 149 12.89 26.85 -9.18
N ALA A 150 11.68 26.73 -8.65
CA ALA A 150 11.11 25.44 -8.24
C ALA A 150 10.99 24.46 -9.42
N ILE A 151 10.52 24.93 -10.58
CA ILE A 151 10.47 24.14 -11.82
C ILE A 151 11.87 23.66 -12.22
N GLN A 152 12.88 24.53 -12.12
CA GLN A 152 14.27 24.16 -12.40
C GLN A 152 14.81 23.13 -11.41
N GLN A 153 14.45 23.21 -10.13
CA GLN A 153 14.83 22.22 -9.12
C GLN A 153 14.23 20.85 -9.44
N ILE A 154 12.97 20.81 -9.86
CA ILE A 154 12.28 19.57 -10.29
C ILE A 154 12.96 18.96 -11.52
N GLU A 155 13.21 19.78 -12.54
CA GLU A 155 13.91 19.38 -13.77
C GLU A 155 15.29 18.78 -13.45
N ASN A 156 16.10 19.51 -12.68
CA ASN A 156 17.43 19.05 -12.28
C ASN A 156 17.37 17.76 -11.46
N GLY A 157 16.48 17.68 -10.46
CA GLY A 157 16.31 16.50 -9.62
C GLY A 157 15.96 15.26 -10.45
N HIS A 158 15.05 15.39 -11.42
CA HIS A 158 14.74 14.30 -12.34
C HIS A 158 15.92 13.92 -13.23
N LYS A 159 16.59 14.92 -13.79
CA LYS A 159 17.74 14.71 -14.66
C LYS A 159 18.84 13.92 -13.96
N GLU A 160 19.18 14.28 -12.73
CA GLU A 160 20.17 13.56 -11.93
C GLU A 160 19.80 12.08 -11.76
N LEU A 161 18.54 11.77 -11.43
CA LEU A 161 18.10 10.38 -11.25
C LEU A 161 18.05 9.61 -12.57
N LEU A 162 17.62 10.24 -13.67
CA LEU A 162 17.57 9.59 -14.99
C LEU A 162 18.96 9.26 -15.54
N HIS A 163 20.00 9.99 -15.16
CA HIS A 163 21.37 9.72 -15.64
C HIS A 163 22.07 8.59 -14.86
N MET A 164 21.44 8.05 -13.82
CA MET A 164 21.98 6.92 -13.06
C MET A 164 21.90 5.63 -13.89
N PRO A 165 22.84 4.69 -13.71
CA PRO A 165 22.69 3.37 -14.30
C PRO A 165 21.57 2.59 -13.59
N ALA A 166 20.76 1.88 -14.37
CA ALA A 166 19.81 0.92 -13.81
C ALA A 166 20.55 -0.19 -13.05
N PHE A 167 19.96 -0.70 -11.96
CA PHE A 167 20.56 -1.76 -11.15
C PHE A 167 20.65 -3.09 -11.91
N SER A 168 19.57 -3.45 -12.60
CA SER A 168 19.48 -4.69 -13.35
C SER A 168 19.96 -4.47 -14.78
N PRO A 169 20.76 -5.40 -15.34
CA PRO A 169 21.05 -5.39 -16.77
C PRO A 169 19.76 -5.60 -17.55
N LEU A 170 19.76 -5.17 -18.82
CA LEU A 170 18.67 -5.50 -19.72
C LEU A 170 18.57 -7.01 -19.87
N GLY A 171 17.41 -7.56 -19.49
CA GLY A 171 17.10 -8.97 -19.61
C GLY A 171 16.74 -9.36 -21.04
N ASN A 172 16.12 -10.52 -21.18
CA ASN A 172 15.57 -10.98 -22.44
C ASN A 172 14.10 -10.57 -22.58
N ASP A 173 13.69 -10.31 -23.81
CA ASP A 173 12.30 -10.13 -24.19
C ASP A 173 11.52 -11.41 -23.82
N SER A 174 10.44 -11.25 -23.05
CA SER A 174 9.62 -12.37 -22.58
C SER A 174 8.90 -13.12 -23.71
N LEU A 175 8.69 -12.48 -24.86
CA LEU A 175 8.01 -13.06 -26.03
C LEU A 175 9.01 -13.66 -27.03
N THR A 176 10.11 -12.96 -27.29
CA THR A 176 11.06 -13.36 -28.35
C THR A 176 12.32 -14.05 -27.83
N GLY A 177 12.60 -13.98 -26.53
CA GLY A 177 13.79 -14.52 -25.89
C GLY A 177 15.09 -13.80 -26.26
N LYS A 178 15.03 -12.75 -27.09
CA LYS A 178 16.19 -11.97 -27.52
C LYS A 178 16.62 -11.01 -26.43
N LEU A 179 17.92 -10.73 -26.36
CA LEU A 179 18.46 -9.72 -25.46
C LEU A 179 17.81 -8.35 -25.78
N LEU A 180 17.29 -7.68 -24.76
CA LEU A 180 16.77 -6.34 -24.91
C LEU A 180 17.92 -5.37 -25.15
N ALA A 181 17.75 -4.52 -26.16
CA ALA A 181 18.65 -3.40 -26.42
C ALA A 181 18.12 -2.14 -25.71
N PRO A 182 19.01 -1.24 -25.26
CA PRO A 182 18.60 0.07 -24.76
C PRO A 182 17.79 0.82 -25.82
N ILE A 183 16.58 1.24 -25.45
CA ILE A 183 15.73 2.13 -26.24
C ILE A 183 16.24 3.60 -26.24
N PRO A 184 16.83 4.12 -25.15
CA PRO A 184 17.34 5.50 -25.11
C PRO A 184 18.40 5.81 -26.18
N LEU A 185 18.40 7.05 -26.67
CA LEU A 185 19.30 7.53 -27.73
C LEU A 185 20.79 7.46 -27.38
N ASP A 186 21.12 7.47 -26.08
CA ASP A 186 22.48 7.37 -25.59
C ASP A 186 22.97 5.91 -25.45
N GLY A 187 22.12 4.94 -25.78
CA GLY A 187 22.44 3.52 -25.73
C GLY A 187 22.63 2.98 -24.31
N LYS A 188 22.16 3.69 -23.27
CA LYS A 188 22.27 3.26 -21.87
C LYS A 188 20.94 2.78 -21.32
N ASN A 189 20.98 1.87 -20.35
CA ASN A 189 19.81 1.46 -19.60
C ASN A 189 19.65 2.36 -18.37
N HIS A 190 18.59 3.17 -18.37
CA HIS A 190 18.28 4.13 -17.32
C HIS A 190 17.17 3.59 -16.40
N PRO A 191 17.16 3.98 -15.12
CA PRO A 191 16.06 3.66 -14.22
C PRO A 191 14.77 4.33 -14.70
N ARG A 192 13.65 3.75 -14.29
CA ARG A 192 12.32 4.35 -14.49
C ARG A 192 11.94 5.19 -13.28
N LEU A 193 11.45 6.40 -13.52
CA LEU A 193 11.00 7.29 -12.47
C LEU A 193 9.47 7.32 -12.40
N VAL A 194 8.94 7.22 -11.19
CA VAL A 194 7.53 7.41 -10.90
C VAL A 194 7.38 8.60 -9.98
N THR A 195 6.90 9.70 -10.53
CA THR A 195 6.76 10.96 -9.80
C THR A 195 5.45 10.96 -9.02
N LEU A 196 5.53 11.17 -7.71
CA LEU A 196 4.37 11.48 -6.88
C LEU A 196 4.10 12.98 -7.02
N GLU A 197 3.04 13.27 -7.75
CA GLU A 197 2.79 14.62 -8.24
C GLU A 197 2.24 15.56 -7.16
N GLY A 198 2.56 16.83 -7.34
CA GLY A 198 1.71 17.94 -6.93
C GLY A 198 0.75 18.31 -8.05
N ASP A 199 0.59 19.59 -8.37
CA ASP A 199 -0.23 20.01 -9.51
C ASP A 199 0.43 19.64 -10.87
N HIS A 200 -0.37 19.68 -11.95
CA HIS A 200 0.08 19.29 -13.30
C HIS A 200 1.13 20.21 -13.93
N THR A 201 1.52 21.30 -13.27
CA THR A 201 2.59 22.19 -13.78
C THR A 201 3.91 21.46 -13.88
N ILE A 202 4.12 20.44 -13.04
CA ILE A 202 5.40 19.73 -13.00
C ILE A 202 5.59 18.82 -14.22
N VAL A 203 4.56 18.47 -14.99
CA VAL A 203 4.71 17.54 -16.11
C VAL A 203 5.70 18.03 -17.17
N LEU A 204 5.66 19.32 -17.51
CA LEU A 204 6.51 19.88 -18.56
C LEU A 204 8.02 19.78 -18.26
N PRO A 205 8.53 20.17 -17.08
CA PRO A 205 9.94 20.00 -16.76
C PRO A 205 10.39 18.52 -16.68
N LEU A 206 9.48 17.55 -16.51
CA LEU A 206 9.85 16.12 -16.54
C LEU A 206 10.09 15.58 -17.95
N LEU A 207 9.60 16.28 -18.98
CA LEU A 207 9.69 15.86 -20.39
C LEU A 207 10.81 16.56 -21.17
N ARG A 208 11.61 17.39 -20.51
CA ARG A 208 12.71 18.15 -21.11
C ARG A 208 14.05 17.46 -20.87
#